data_AF-A0A4Q3U2K2-F1
#
_entry.id   AF-A0A4Q3U2K2-F1
#
_cell.length_a   1.000
_cell.length_b   1.000
_cell.length_c   1.000
_cell.angle_alpha   90.00
_cell.angle_beta   90.00
_cell.angle_gamma   90.00
#
_symmetry.space_group_name_H-M   'P 1'
#
loop_
_entity.id
_entity.type
_entity.pdbx_description
1 polymer ?
#
loop_
_entity_poly.entity_id
_entity_poly.type
_entity_poly.pdbx_seq_one_letter_code
_entity_poly.pdbx_strand_id
1 'polypeptide(L)'
;SKELMKLLAAEEPRPAMAAMAETGVLAQVLPEAGPLDLFETVAPLSADPVVRLMTLFAVDADAMRAAAERLRLPNVVRDRLVASALAAPAVSLAMSDADVRAAVYRHRGQAVSDAVLRLCAGSPERAGDAARLLAIAEDWSPPRLPVGGKNIAKLGVTPGPETGRLLKAFEASWIADDFPAEGHADRLAALVTVPRG
;
A
#
# COMPACT_ATOMS: atom_id res chain seq x y z
N SER A 1 22.23 4.81 -10.58
CA SER A 1 21.30 4.92 -9.44
C SER A 1 21.07 6.35 -9.01
N LYS A 2 22.07 7.06 -8.45
CA LYS A 2 21.90 8.49 -8.10
C LYS A 2 21.45 9.35 -9.28
N GLU A 3 22.02 9.14 -10.46
CA GLU A 3 21.62 9.88 -11.67
C GLU A 3 20.19 9.56 -12.13
N LEU A 4 19.72 8.31 -12.01
CA LEU A 4 18.33 7.96 -12.30
C LEU A 4 17.37 8.68 -11.33
N MET A 5 17.67 8.67 -10.03
CA MET A 5 16.83 9.36 -9.04
C MET A 5 16.84 10.88 -9.23
N LYS A 6 17.98 11.48 -9.58
CA LYS A 6 18.06 12.91 -9.93
C LYS A 6 17.24 13.24 -11.17
N LEU A 7 17.34 12.40 -12.21
CA LEU A 7 16.53 12.53 -13.41
C LEU A 7 15.05 12.47 -13.06
N LEU A 8 14.61 11.45 -12.31
CA LEU A 8 13.23 11.31 -11.87
C LEU A 8 12.77 12.44 -10.93
N ALA A 9 13.67 13.18 -10.30
CA ALA A 9 13.36 14.33 -9.46
C ALA A 9 13.34 15.66 -10.25
N ALA A 10 13.75 15.66 -11.53
CA ALA A 10 13.72 16.87 -12.36
C ALA A 10 12.29 17.36 -12.58
N GLU A 11 12.11 18.66 -12.84
CA GLU A 11 10.79 19.25 -13.11
C GLU A 11 10.08 18.54 -14.27
N GLU A 12 10.83 18.31 -15.36
CA GLU A 12 10.34 17.65 -16.57
C GLU A 12 11.26 16.47 -16.96
N PRO A 13 11.02 15.26 -16.41
CA PRO A 13 11.87 14.10 -16.64
C PRO A 13 11.54 13.34 -17.94
N ARG A 14 10.39 13.61 -18.55
CA ARG A 14 9.83 12.77 -19.64
C ARG A 14 10.72 12.71 -20.88
N PRO A 15 11.24 13.83 -21.43
CA PRO A 15 12.06 13.78 -22.65
C PRO A 15 13.32 12.92 -22.50
N ALA A 16 13.97 12.99 -21.34
CA ALA A 16 15.17 12.21 -21.07
C ALA A 16 14.86 10.73 -20.82
N MET A 17 13.76 10.41 -20.14
CA MET A 17 13.30 9.02 -19.97
C MET A 17 12.90 8.38 -21.31
N ALA A 18 12.21 9.13 -22.18
CA ALA A 18 11.87 8.69 -23.53
C ALA A 18 13.13 8.41 -24.37
N ALA A 19 14.10 9.32 -24.36
CA ALA A 19 15.38 9.13 -25.06
C ALA A 19 16.16 7.92 -24.51
N MET A 20 16.16 7.69 -23.19
CA MET A 20 16.79 6.52 -22.59
C MET A 20 16.08 5.21 -23.00
N ALA A 21 14.76 5.22 -23.13
CA ALA A 21 14.01 4.07 -23.62
C ALA A 21 14.29 3.78 -25.10
N GLU A 22 14.25 4.80 -25.96
CA GLU A 22 14.50 4.70 -27.40
C GLU A 22 15.91 4.18 -27.72
N THR A 23 16.91 4.65 -26.97
CA THR A 23 18.32 4.26 -27.16
C THR A 23 18.71 2.97 -26.44
N GLY A 24 17.79 2.34 -25.70
CA GLY A 24 18.05 1.13 -24.92
C GLY A 24 18.88 1.34 -23.64
N VAL A 25 19.23 2.59 -23.29
CA VAL A 25 19.94 2.91 -22.05
C VAL A 25 19.10 2.57 -20.83
N LEU A 26 17.78 2.80 -20.88
CA LEU A 26 16.88 2.46 -19.78
C LEU A 26 16.91 0.97 -19.46
N ALA A 27 16.89 0.10 -20.48
CA ALA A 27 16.95 -1.35 -20.29
C ALA A 27 18.28 -1.83 -19.69
N GLN A 28 19.38 -1.08 -19.86
CA GLN A 28 20.65 -1.38 -19.20
C GLN A 28 20.67 -0.92 -17.73
N VAL A 29 20.03 0.21 -17.43
CA VAL A 29 19.99 0.79 -16.08
C VAL A 29 18.94 0.10 -15.20
N LEU A 30 17.74 -0.12 -15.74
CA LEU A 30 16.58 -0.71 -15.11
C LEU A 30 15.95 -1.75 -16.06
N PRO A 31 16.53 -2.97 -16.15
CA PRO A 31 15.99 -4.04 -17.00
C PRO A 31 14.55 -4.45 -16.66
N GLU A 32 14.10 -4.19 -15.43
CA GLU A 32 12.75 -4.46 -14.95
C GLU A 32 11.73 -3.39 -15.39
N ALA A 33 12.18 -2.34 -16.10
CA ALA A 33 11.32 -1.28 -16.59
C ALA A 33 10.32 -1.80 -17.63
N GLY A 34 9.04 -1.53 -17.41
CA GLY A 34 7.96 -1.75 -18.36
C GLY A 34 7.72 -0.54 -19.28
N PRO A 35 6.57 -0.52 -19.97
CA PRO A 35 6.12 0.62 -20.76
C PRO A 35 6.08 1.92 -19.93
N LEU A 36 6.39 3.04 -20.58
CA LEU A 36 6.46 4.34 -19.91
C LEU A 36 5.09 5.03 -19.73
N ASP A 37 3.99 4.45 -20.19
CA ASP A 37 2.66 5.10 -20.21
C ASP A 37 2.23 5.63 -18.83
N LEU A 38 2.41 4.84 -17.78
CA LEU A 38 2.09 5.25 -16.41
C LEU A 38 3.04 6.34 -15.89
N PHE A 39 4.30 6.28 -16.28
CA PHE A 39 5.29 7.28 -15.94
C PHE A 39 4.97 8.63 -16.62
N GLU A 40 4.64 8.62 -17.91
CA GLU A 40 4.25 9.79 -18.68
C GLU A 40 3.04 10.50 -18.06
N THR A 41 2.06 9.73 -17.58
CA THR A 41 0.89 10.28 -16.88
C THR A 41 1.22 10.83 -15.49
N VAL A 42 2.03 10.13 -14.69
CA VAL A 42 2.28 10.54 -13.29
C VAL A 42 3.31 11.65 -13.17
N ALA A 43 4.26 11.76 -14.11
CA ALA A 43 5.35 12.73 -14.08
C ALA A 43 4.87 14.17 -13.88
N PRO A 44 3.85 14.70 -14.59
CA PRO A 44 3.34 16.05 -14.34
C PRO A 44 2.49 16.18 -13.06
N LEU A 45 2.02 15.08 -12.49
CA LEU A 45 1.12 15.07 -11.33
C LEU A 45 1.83 14.97 -9.98
N SER A 46 3.05 14.42 -9.97
CA SER A 46 3.84 14.25 -8.74
C SER A 46 5.30 14.56 -9.00
N ALA A 47 5.89 15.42 -8.17
CA ALA A 47 7.32 15.68 -8.16
C ALA A 47 8.12 14.63 -7.37
N ASP A 48 7.45 13.65 -6.75
CA ASP A 48 8.10 12.62 -5.95
C ASP A 48 8.81 11.60 -6.85
N PRO A 49 10.16 11.51 -6.81
CA PRO A 49 10.89 10.61 -7.67
C PRO A 49 10.64 9.13 -7.36
N VAL A 50 10.16 8.78 -6.15
CA VAL A 50 9.79 7.39 -5.82
C VAL A 50 8.44 7.03 -6.46
N VAL A 51 7.49 7.97 -6.50
CA VAL A 51 6.22 7.81 -7.24
C VAL A 51 6.45 7.68 -8.74
N ARG A 52 7.40 8.45 -9.29
CA ARG A 52 7.80 8.31 -10.70
C ARG A 52 8.57 7.01 -10.95
N LEU A 53 9.42 6.58 -10.03
CA LEU A 53 10.15 5.32 -10.13
C LEU A 53 9.20 4.13 -10.09
N MET A 54 8.22 4.12 -9.18
CA MET A 54 7.34 2.97 -9.01
C MET A 54 6.53 2.69 -10.27
N THR A 55 6.12 3.69 -11.05
CA THR A 55 5.32 3.51 -12.28
C THR A 55 6.11 2.86 -13.42
N LEU A 56 7.44 2.82 -13.33
CA LEU A 56 8.30 2.14 -14.30
C LEU A 56 8.24 0.61 -14.18
N PHE A 57 7.69 0.05 -13.11
CA PHE A 57 7.67 -1.40 -12.89
C PHE A 57 6.31 -2.03 -13.24
N ALA A 58 6.28 -3.37 -13.36
CA ALA A 58 5.06 -4.11 -13.04
C ALA A 58 4.83 -4.11 -11.52
N VAL A 59 3.62 -4.42 -11.06
CA VAL A 59 3.35 -4.63 -9.62
C VAL A 59 3.93 -5.98 -9.21
N ASP A 60 5.19 -5.97 -8.76
CA ASP A 60 5.92 -7.14 -8.29
C ASP A 60 6.92 -6.71 -7.20
N ALA A 61 6.64 -7.13 -5.96
CA ALA A 61 7.43 -6.75 -4.79
C ALA A 61 8.86 -7.31 -4.83
N ASP A 62 9.07 -8.51 -5.39
CA ASP A 62 10.37 -9.16 -5.44
C ASP A 62 11.23 -8.53 -6.55
N ALA A 63 10.64 -8.26 -7.73
CA ALA A 63 11.33 -7.55 -8.80
C ALA A 63 11.72 -6.13 -8.38
N MET A 64 10.80 -5.38 -7.74
CA MET A 64 11.09 -4.05 -7.20
C MET A 64 12.20 -4.07 -6.14
N ARG A 65 12.21 -5.07 -5.26
CA ARG A 65 13.28 -5.26 -4.26
C ARG A 65 14.62 -5.51 -4.94
N ALA A 66 14.68 -6.47 -5.84
CA ALA A 66 15.90 -6.84 -6.55
C ALA A 66 16.48 -5.65 -7.34
N ALA A 67 15.62 -4.91 -8.04
CA ALA A 67 16.00 -3.70 -8.77
C ALA A 67 16.57 -2.63 -7.83
N ALA A 68 15.91 -2.37 -6.69
CA ALA A 68 16.37 -1.39 -5.71
C ALA A 68 17.72 -1.77 -5.09
N GLU A 69 17.96 -3.06 -4.84
CA GLU A 69 19.23 -3.58 -4.33
C GLU A 69 20.36 -3.49 -5.37
N ARG A 70 20.09 -3.88 -6.63
CA ARG A 70 21.01 -3.77 -7.77
C ARG A 70 21.40 -2.31 -8.03
N LEU A 71 20.43 -1.41 -7.93
CA LEU A 71 20.63 0.04 -8.01
C LEU A 71 21.22 0.62 -6.72
N ARG A 72 21.37 -0.13 -5.62
CA ARG A 72 21.84 0.38 -4.32
C ARG A 72 21.05 1.62 -3.87
N LEU A 73 19.73 1.58 -4.02
CA LEU A 73 18.85 2.64 -3.54
C LEU A 73 18.84 2.67 -2.00
N PRO A 74 18.59 3.82 -1.37
CA PRO A 74 18.43 3.89 0.08
C PRO A 74 17.34 2.92 0.57
N ASN A 75 17.52 2.34 1.76
CA ASN A 75 16.56 1.39 2.35
C ASN A 75 15.13 1.96 2.37
N VAL A 76 14.98 3.25 2.71
CA VAL A 76 13.66 3.92 2.72
C VAL A 76 12.97 3.90 1.36
N VAL A 77 13.72 4.02 0.25
CA VAL A 77 13.15 3.97 -1.11
C VAL A 77 12.79 2.53 -1.47
N ARG A 78 13.68 1.57 -1.20
CA ARG A 78 13.41 0.14 -1.42
C ARG A 78 12.15 -0.29 -0.67
N ASP A 79 12.09 0.03 0.62
CA ASP A 79 11.01 -0.41 1.51
C ASP A 79 9.67 0.21 1.09
N ARG A 80 9.68 1.47 0.59
CA ARG A 80 8.50 2.12 0.01
C ARG A 80 8.01 1.47 -1.28
N LEU A 81 8.92 1.15 -2.22
CA LEU A 81 8.56 0.43 -3.46
C LEU A 81 7.91 -0.91 -3.14
N VAL A 82 8.54 -1.69 -2.26
CA VAL A 82 8.02 -2.99 -1.81
C VAL A 82 6.67 -2.83 -1.13
N ALA A 83 6.52 -1.87 -0.21
CA ALA A 83 5.27 -1.67 0.52
C ALA A 83 4.13 -1.31 -0.44
N SER A 84 4.37 -0.44 -1.42
CA SER A 84 3.41 -0.09 -2.47
C SER A 84 2.97 -1.33 -3.26
N ALA A 85 3.92 -2.17 -3.71
CA ALA A 85 3.60 -3.40 -4.43
C ALA A 85 2.80 -4.39 -3.59
N LEU A 86 3.08 -4.51 -2.28
CA LEU A 86 2.33 -5.36 -1.36
C LEU A 86 0.93 -4.82 -1.05
N ALA A 87 0.73 -3.50 -1.09
CA ALA A 87 -0.57 -2.88 -0.91
C ALA A 87 -1.46 -2.98 -2.16
N ALA A 88 -0.87 -2.95 -3.34
CA ALA A 88 -1.58 -2.85 -4.62
C ALA A 88 -2.72 -3.88 -4.82
N PRO A 89 -2.60 -5.18 -4.46
CA PRO A 89 -3.71 -6.13 -4.60
C PRO A 89 -4.94 -5.81 -3.74
N ALA A 90 -4.78 -5.02 -2.68
CA ALA A 90 -5.85 -4.59 -1.78
C ALA A 90 -6.43 -3.21 -2.14
N VAL A 91 -5.97 -2.59 -3.23
CA VAL A 91 -6.35 -1.22 -3.61
C VAL A 91 -7.04 -1.21 -4.98
N SER A 92 -8.17 -0.50 -5.06
CA SER A 92 -8.96 -0.25 -6.27
C SER A 92 -9.59 1.13 -6.19
N LEU A 93 -9.69 1.84 -7.31
CA LEU A 93 -10.34 3.16 -7.36
C LEU A 93 -11.85 3.10 -7.07
N ALA A 94 -12.47 1.91 -7.11
CA ALA A 94 -13.90 1.72 -6.79
C ALA A 94 -14.18 1.40 -5.31
N MET A 95 -13.16 1.43 -4.44
CA MET A 95 -13.31 1.09 -3.02
C MET A 95 -14.21 2.07 -2.27
N SER A 96 -14.92 1.55 -1.26
CA SER A 96 -15.59 2.39 -0.28
C SER A 96 -14.58 3.03 0.68
N ASP A 97 -15.02 4.03 1.45
CA ASP A 97 -14.17 4.66 2.48
C ASP A 97 -13.72 3.63 3.54
N ALA A 98 -14.60 2.69 3.91
CA ALA A 98 -14.30 1.62 4.85
C ALA A 98 -13.22 0.66 4.31
N ASP A 99 -13.32 0.30 3.02
CA ASP A 99 -12.31 -0.54 2.38
C ASP A 99 -10.93 0.14 2.38
N VAL A 100 -10.87 1.44 2.12
CA VAL A 100 -9.59 2.18 2.14
C VAL A 100 -9.03 2.28 3.55
N ARG A 101 -9.85 2.56 4.57
CA ARG A 101 -9.39 2.50 5.97
C ARG A 101 -8.87 1.11 6.34
N ALA A 102 -9.55 0.05 5.91
CA ALA A 102 -9.08 -1.33 6.10
C ALA A 102 -7.73 -1.59 5.41
N ALA A 103 -7.52 -1.07 4.19
CA ALA A 103 -6.23 -1.15 3.51
C ALA A 103 -5.14 -0.36 4.24
N VAL A 104 -5.44 0.86 4.71
CA VAL A 104 -4.50 1.72 5.45
C VAL A 104 -4.09 1.07 6.78
N TYR A 105 -5.04 0.45 7.49
CA TYR A 105 -4.74 -0.29 8.72
C TYR A 105 -3.72 -1.41 8.47
N ARG A 106 -3.90 -2.18 7.39
CA ARG A 106 -3.06 -3.34 7.05
C ARG A 106 -1.71 -2.96 6.42
N HIS A 107 -1.69 -1.96 5.54
CA HIS A 107 -0.56 -1.65 4.67
C HIS A 107 0.12 -0.29 4.95
N ARG A 108 -0.42 0.52 5.87
CA ARG A 108 -0.02 1.92 6.16
C ARG A 108 -0.46 2.89 5.06
N GLY A 109 -0.67 4.16 5.46
CA GLY A 109 -1.16 5.23 4.58
C GLY A 109 -0.32 5.41 3.33
N GLN A 110 1.00 5.60 3.49
CA GLN A 110 1.90 5.85 2.35
C GLN A 110 1.84 4.76 1.26
N ALA A 111 1.79 3.48 1.65
CA ALA A 111 1.76 2.38 0.69
C ALA A 111 0.43 2.34 -0.09
N VAL A 112 -0.67 2.66 0.60
CA VAL A 112 -2.00 2.78 -0.03
C VAL A 112 -2.03 3.99 -0.96
N SER A 113 -1.54 5.16 -0.53
CA SER A 113 -1.47 6.36 -1.37
C SER A 113 -0.64 6.13 -2.63
N ASP A 114 0.52 5.48 -2.52
CA ASP A 114 1.37 5.13 -3.65
C ASP A 114 0.66 4.18 -4.65
N ALA A 115 -0.06 3.18 -4.14
CA ALA A 115 -0.87 2.29 -4.97
C ALA A 115 -2.04 3.01 -5.66
N VAL A 116 -2.71 3.95 -4.97
CA VAL A 116 -3.78 4.79 -5.55
C VAL A 116 -3.23 5.69 -6.64
N LEU A 117 -2.07 6.34 -6.43
CA LEU A 117 -1.43 7.20 -7.44
C LEU A 117 -1.09 6.41 -8.72
N ARG A 118 -0.56 5.19 -8.56
CA ARG A 118 -0.32 4.29 -9.70
C ARG A 118 -1.60 3.96 -10.45
N LEU A 119 -2.68 3.63 -9.75
CA LEU A 119 -3.98 3.33 -10.39
C LEU A 119 -4.54 4.56 -11.11
N CYS A 120 -4.44 5.73 -10.49
CA CYS A 120 -4.86 7.00 -11.09
C CYS A 120 -4.08 7.28 -12.39
N ALA A 121 -2.79 6.97 -12.45
CA ALA A 121 -1.99 7.12 -13.66
C ALA A 121 -2.45 6.19 -14.81
N GLY A 122 -3.03 5.03 -14.47
CA GLY A 122 -3.62 4.10 -15.46
C GLY A 122 -5.09 4.38 -15.80
N SER A 123 -5.76 5.23 -15.02
CA SER A 123 -7.16 5.60 -15.20
C SER A 123 -7.40 7.09 -14.86
N PRO A 124 -6.83 8.02 -15.65
CA PRO A 124 -6.89 9.47 -15.37
C PRO A 124 -8.32 10.01 -15.27
N GLU A 125 -9.26 9.39 -15.98
CA GLU A 125 -10.69 9.71 -15.94
C GLU A 125 -11.31 9.49 -14.55
N ARG A 126 -10.65 8.71 -13.69
CA ARG A 126 -11.07 8.43 -12.30
C ARG A 126 -10.30 9.26 -11.27
N ALA A 127 -9.71 10.38 -11.66
CA ALA A 127 -8.96 11.26 -10.76
C ALA A 127 -9.78 11.72 -9.53
N GLY A 128 -11.10 11.90 -9.67
CA GLY A 128 -11.98 12.24 -8.54
C GLY A 128 -12.08 11.13 -7.49
N ASP A 129 -12.17 9.86 -7.93
CA ASP A 129 -12.13 8.72 -7.03
C ASP A 129 -10.77 8.64 -6.33
N ALA A 130 -9.68 8.76 -7.09
CA ALA A 130 -8.32 8.73 -6.55
C ALA A 130 -8.10 9.82 -5.49
N ALA A 131 -8.55 11.05 -5.74
CA ALA A 131 -8.44 12.16 -4.79
C ALA A 131 -9.16 11.88 -3.47
N ARG A 132 -10.37 11.29 -3.50
CA ARG A 132 -11.10 10.86 -2.29
C ARG A 132 -10.30 9.81 -1.51
N LEU A 133 -9.76 8.80 -2.19
CA LEU A 133 -9.03 7.72 -1.53
C LEU A 133 -7.70 8.21 -0.93
N LEU A 134 -7.00 9.12 -1.61
CA LEU A 134 -5.77 9.73 -1.13
C LEU A 134 -6.00 10.54 0.15
N ALA A 135 -7.06 11.35 0.20
CA ALA A 135 -7.42 12.09 1.41
C ALA A 135 -7.62 11.15 2.62
N ILE A 136 -8.31 10.02 2.44
CA ILE A 136 -8.48 9.04 3.52
C ILE A 136 -7.14 8.40 3.91
N ALA A 137 -6.31 8.02 2.94
CA ALA A 137 -5.03 7.37 3.20
C ALA A 137 -4.02 8.28 3.93
N GLU A 138 -4.13 9.59 3.73
CA GLU A 138 -3.26 10.62 4.34
C GLU A 138 -3.79 11.10 5.69
N ASP A 139 -5.10 11.32 5.83
CA ASP A 139 -5.69 11.96 7.01
C ASP A 139 -6.19 10.96 8.06
N TRP A 140 -6.55 9.73 7.68
CA TRP A 140 -7.10 8.77 8.63
C TRP A 140 -6.00 8.09 9.44
N SER A 141 -6.08 8.23 10.77
CA SER A 141 -5.19 7.56 11.70
C SER A 141 -5.75 6.20 12.15
N PRO A 142 -5.08 5.08 11.84
CA PRO A 142 -5.58 3.76 12.22
C PRO A 142 -5.69 3.59 13.74
N PRO A 143 -6.84 3.16 14.28
CA PRO A 143 -6.98 2.85 15.69
C PRO A 143 -6.13 1.63 16.06
N ARG A 144 -5.72 1.54 17.33
CA ARG A 144 -5.08 0.34 17.87
C ARG A 144 -6.13 -0.73 18.13
N LEU A 145 -5.75 -2.00 17.96
CA LEU A 145 -6.62 -3.13 18.31
C LEU A 145 -7.08 -3.00 19.78
N PRO A 146 -8.39 -2.89 20.05
CA PRO A 146 -8.90 -2.52 21.38
C PRO A 146 -8.91 -3.69 22.39
N VAL A 147 -8.62 -4.90 21.93
CA VAL A 147 -8.62 -6.11 22.76
C VAL A 147 -7.26 -6.83 22.68
N GLY A 148 -6.90 -7.51 23.77
CA GLY A 148 -5.68 -8.31 23.82
C GLY A 148 -5.88 -9.62 24.58
N GLY A 149 -4.81 -10.41 24.72
CA GLY A 149 -4.86 -11.73 25.37
C GLY A 149 -5.40 -11.69 26.80
N LYS A 150 -5.20 -10.58 27.53
CA LYS A 150 -5.78 -10.39 28.88
C LYS A 150 -7.31 -10.36 28.87
N ASN A 151 -7.94 -9.80 27.83
CA ASN A 151 -9.39 -9.79 27.70
C ASN A 151 -9.92 -11.21 27.45
N ILE A 152 -9.23 -11.98 26.61
CA ILE A 152 -9.56 -13.38 26.32
C ILE A 152 -9.41 -14.26 27.57
N ALA A 153 -8.34 -14.08 28.34
CA ALA A 153 -8.12 -14.83 29.58
C ALA A 153 -9.23 -14.58 30.62
N LYS A 154 -9.77 -13.36 30.70
CA LYS A 154 -10.92 -13.03 31.57
C LYS A 154 -12.20 -13.78 31.18
N LEU A 155 -12.29 -14.24 29.93
CA LEU A 155 -13.41 -15.04 29.42
C LEU A 155 -13.18 -16.55 29.63
N GLY A 156 -12.15 -16.95 30.39
CA GLY A 156 -11.88 -18.35 30.75
C GLY A 156 -11.07 -19.15 29.73
N VAL A 157 -10.55 -18.51 28.68
CA VAL A 157 -9.71 -19.17 27.68
C VAL A 157 -8.25 -19.16 28.13
N THR A 158 -7.66 -20.34 28.30
CA THR A 158 -6.24 -20.50 28.65
C THR A 158 -5.33 -19.92 27.55
N PRO A 159 -4.25 -19.19 27.90
CA PRO A 159 -3.29 -18.70 26.92
C PRO A 159 -2.74 -19.81 26.02
N GLY A 160 -2.78 -19.58 24.70
CA GLY A 160 -2.28 -20.55 23.72
C GLY A 160 -2.68 -20.18 22.29
N PRO A 161 -2.55 -21.13 21.33
CA PRO A 161 -2.90 -20.90 19.92
C PRO A 161 -4.32 -20.35 19.72
N GLU A 162 -5.26 -20.76 20.58
CA GLU A 162 -6.64 -20.30 20.54
C GLU A 162 -6.78 -18.80 20.82
N THR A 163 -5.95 -18.24 21.71
CA THR A 163 -5.92 -16.79 21.96
C THR A 163 -5.60 -16.03 20.68
N GLY A 164 -4.59 -16.48 19.93
CA GLY A 164 -4.22 -15.86 18.65
C GLY A 164 -5.33 -15.97 17.60
N ARG A 165 -6.00 -17.12 17.53
CA ARG A 165 -7.14 -17.34 16.62
C ARG A 165 -8.29 -16.38 16.92
N LEU A 166 -8.65 -16.23 18.19
CA LEU A 166 -9.73 -15.34 18.63
C LEU A 166 -9.40 -13.87 18.39
N LEU A 167 -8.16 -13.43 18.66
CA LEU A 167 -7.74 -12.05 18.35
C LEU A 167 -7.82 -11.75 16.86
N LYS A 168 -7.39 -12.70 16.00
CA LYS A 168 -7.51 -12.56 14.54
C LYS A 168 -8.96 -12.48 14.08
N ALA A 169 -9.85 -13.31 14.64
CA ALA A 169 -11.27 -13.29 14.32
C ALA A 169 -11.93 -11.97 14.78
N PHE A 170 -11.56 -11.48 15.96
CA PHE A 170 -11.99 -10.17 16.44
C PHE A 170 -11.53 -9.07 15.48
N GLU A 171 -10.23 -9.02 15.18
CA GLU A 171 -9.64 -8.01 14.29
C GLU A 171 -10.32 -8.02 12.92
N ALA A 172 -10.55 -9.19 12.33
CA ALA A 172 -11.23 -9.32 11.05
C ALA A 172 -12.65 -8.75 11.07
N SER A 173 -13.47 -9.10 12.07
CA SER A 173 -14.83 -8.56 12.16
C SER A 173 -14.85 -7.07 12.52
N TRP A 174 -13.93 -6.62 13.36
CA TRP A 174 -13.80 -5.21 13.76
C TRP A 174 -13.41 -4.33 12.58
N ILE A 175 -12.52 -4.80 11.70
CA ILE A 175 -12.22 -4.13 10.44
C ILE A 175 -13.43 -4.15 9.49
N ALA A 176 -14.14 -5.27 9.39
CA ALA A 176 -15.29 -5.41 8.50
C ALA A 176 -16.44 -4.45 8.84
N ASP A 177 -16.63 -4.15 10.12
CA ASP A 177 -17.62 -3.18 10.60
C ASP A 177 -17.06 -1.74 10.69
N ASP A 178 -15.93 -1.48 10.03
CA ASP A 178 -15.30 -0.16 9.94
C ASP A 178 -14.88 0.44 11.29
N PHE A 179 -14.20 -0.37 12.11
CA PHE A 179 -13.54 0.06 13.34
C PHE A 179 -14.49 0.72 14.37
N PRO A 180 -15.61 0.08 14.76
CA PRO A 180 -16.52 0.67 15.75
C PRO A 180 -15.79 0.97 17.07
N ALA A 181 -16.12 2.10 17.69
CA ALA A 181 -15.49 2.57 18.92
C ALA A 181 -15.98 1.86 20.19
N GLU A 182 -17.13 1.18 20.10
CA GLU A 182 -17.82 0.56 21.24
C GLU A 182 -18.13 -0.92 20.96
N GLY A 183 -18.67 -1.62 21.98
CA GLY A 183 -19.13 -3.01 21.84
C GLY A 183 -18.01 -4.06 21.74
N HIS A 184 -16.76 -3.70 22.03
CA HIS A 184 -15.62 -4.61 21.90
C HIS A 184 -15.71 -5.82 22.85
N ALA A 185 -16.19 -5.61 24.08
CA ALA A 185 -16.32 -6.68 25.07
C ALA A 185 -17.34 -7.73 24.62
N ASP A 186 -18.51 -7.29 24.17
CA ASP A 186 -19.59 -8.17 23.73
C ASP A 186 -19.21 -8.91 22.45
N ARG A 187 -18.59 -8.20 21.49
CA ARG A 187 -18.03 -8.80 20.27
C ARG A 187 -17.00 -9.90 20.59
N LEU A 188 -16.10 -9.64 21.53
CA LEU A 188 -15.09 -10.62 21.94
C LEU A 188 -15.73 -11.83 22.64
N ALA A 189 -16.70 -11.59 23.53
CA ALA A 189 -17.43 -12.65 24.21
C ALA A 189 -18.20 -13.55 23.23
N ALA A 190 -18.86 -12.96 22.23
CA ALA A 190 -19.56 -13.71 21.19
C ALA A 190 -18.62 -14.68 20.43
N LEU A 191 -17.37 -14.28 20.16
CA LEU A 191 -16.40 -15.15 19.48
C LEU A 191 -15.94 -16.35 20.34
N VAL A 192 -16.05 -16.26 21.67
CA VAL A 192 -15.72 -17.35 22.60
C VAL A 192 -16.89 -18.33 22.75
N THR A 193 -18.13 -17.84 22.65
CA THR A 193 -19.34 -18.63 22.89
C THR A 193 -19.89 -19.36 21.67
N VAL A 194 -19.54 -18.94 20.44
CA VAL A 194 -19.99 -19.62 19.21
C VAL A 194 -19.47 -21.07 19.17
N PRO A 195 -20.37 -22.09 19.16
CA PRO A 195 -19.98 -23.49 19.07
C PRO A 195 -19.28 -23.75 17.73
N ARG A 196 -18.19 -24.51 17.77
CA ARG A 196 -17.44 -24.90 16.58
C ARG A 196 -18.28 -25.90 15.77
N GLY A 197 -18.75 -25.48 14.60
CA GLY A 197 -19.18 -26.37 13.51
C GLY A 197 -18.00 -26.73 12.62
#